data_AF-A0A7X7QIM0-F1
#
_entry.id   AF-A0A7X7QIM0-F1
#
_cell.length_a   1.000
_cell.length_b   1.000
_cell.length_c   1.000
_cell.angle_alpha   90.00
_cell.angle_beta   90.00
_cell.angle_gamma   90.00
#
_symmetry.space_group_name_H-M   'P 1'
#
loop_
_entity.id
_entity.type
_entity.pdbx_description
1 polymer ?
#
loop_
_entity_poly.entity_id
_entity_poly.type
_entity_poly.pdbx_seq_one_letter_code
_entity_poly.pdbx_strand_id
1 'polypeptide(L)'
;PGAIFLTPRLSHTLLWYAERGEVVAWKNVPQSAEGIVRWWRRVQDVHGTGRPLRCERWHEPLAEAGVDRLKQIADKYGADYLITERTDPPLELPVLYRNHTYIVYKLR
;
A
#
# COMPACT_ATOMS: atom_id res chain seq x y z
N PRO A 1 18.66 1.70 8.40
CA PRO A 1 17.25 1.26 8.52
C PRO A 1 16.36 2.15 7.64
N GLY A 2 15.81 1.58 6.56
CA GLY A 2 15.02 2.31 5.56
C GLY A 2 13.53 2.20 5.83
N ALA A 3 12.80 3.30 5.66
CA ALA A 3 11.35 3.31 5.84
C ALA A 3 10.62 2.46 4.79
N ILE A 4 9.50 1.87 5.20
CA ILE A 4 8.63 1.02 4.36
C ILE A 4 7.30 1.71 4.11
N PHE A 5 6.83 1.68 2.86
CA PHE A 5 5.63 2.35 2.42
C PHE A 5 4.54 1.35 2.00
N LEU A 6 3.29 1.72 2.28
CA LEU A 6 2.12 1.30 1.51
C LEU A 6 1.94 2.28 0.35
N THR A 7 1.82 1.76 -0.87
CA THR A 7 1.74 2.57 -2.08
C THR A 7 0.57 2.15 -2.96
N PRO A 8 0.01 3.05 -3.79
CA PRO A 8 -1.06 2.68 -4.72
C PRO A 8 -0.64 1.52 -5.62
N ARG A 9 -1.56 0.61 -5.92
CA ARG A 9 -1.29 -0.64 -6.65
C ARG A 9 -0.54 -0.44 -7.97
N LEU A 10 -0.86 0.64 -8.69
CA LEU A 10 -0.25 0.99 -9.98
C LEU A 10 0.96 1.94 -9.86
N SER A 11 1.50 2.11 -8.65
CA SER A 11 2.79 2.79 -8.43
C SER A 11 3.95 1.83 -8.69
N HIS A 12 5.01 2.34 -9.32
CA HIS A 12 6.13 1.50 -9.79
C HIS A 12 7.50 2.15 -9.61
N THR A 13 7.56 3.39 -9.13
CA THR A 13 8.76 4.22 -9.21
C THR A 13 9.31 4.62 -7.85
N LEU A 14 8.58 4.40 -6.74
CA LEU A 14 9.01 4.84 -5.41
C LEU A 14 10.38 4.24 -5.03
N LEU A 15 10.54 2.93 -5.21
CA LEU A 15 11.81 2.25 -4.93
C LEU A 15 13.00 2.91 -5.64
N TRP A 16 12.82 3.28 -6.92
CA TRP A 16 13.89 3.80 -7.77
C TRP A 16 14.26 5.26 -7.49
N TYR A 17 13.28 6.10 -7.16
CA TYR A 17 13.53 7.52 -6.91
C TYR A 17 13.78 7.87 -5.45
N ALA A 18 13.15 7.14 -4.52
CA ALA A 18 13.25 7.44 -3.10
C ALA A 18 14.20 6.50 -2.35
N GLU A 19 14.62 5.38 -2.98
CA GLU A 19 15.42 4.33 -2.32
C GLU A 19 14.75 3.88 -1.01
N ARG A 20 13.44 3.65 -1.06
CA ARG A 20 12.61 3.19 0.07
C ARG A 20 11.89 1.90 -0.26
N GLY A 21 11.64 1.11 0.78
CA GLY A 21 10.94 -0.16 0.65
C GLY A 21 9.44 0.05 0.44
N GLU A 22 8.82 -0.88 -0.28
CA GLU A 22 7.37 -1.01 -0.39
C GLU A 22 6.97 -2.37 0.16
N VAL A 23 5.82 -2.47 0.83
CA VAL A 23 5.30 -3.76 1.30
C VAL A 23 5.14 -4.73 0.12
N VAL A 24 4.63 -4.21 -0.99
CA VAL A 24 4.52 -4.94 -2.25
C VAL A 24 4.48 -3.93 -3.40
N ALA A 25 5.16 -4.27 -4.50
CA ALA A 25 5.02 -3.55 -5.76
C ALA A 25 4.38 -4.47 -6.79
N TRP A 26 3.34 -4.02 -7.47
CA TRP A 26 2.58 -4.83 -8.43
C TRP A 26 3.45 -5.35 -9.58
N LYS A 27 4.40 -4.54 -10.06
CA LYS A 27 5.29 -4.91 -11.17
C LYS A 27 6.58 -5.61 -10.76
N ASN A 28 6.87 -5.71 -9.45
CA ASN A 28 8.09 -6.36 -8.97
C ASN A 28 7.79 -7.79 -8.51
N VAL A 29 7.47 -8.67 -9.47
CA VAL A 29 7.10 -10.07 -9.21
C VAL A 29 8.36 -10.93 -9.06
N PRO A 30 8.51 -11.71 -7.96
CA PRO A 30 9.62 -12.65 -7.80
C PRO A 30 9.60 -13.77 -8.84
N GLN A 31 10.77 -14.38 -9.11
CA GLN A 31 10.90 -15.46 -10.10
C GLN A 31 10.72 -16.87 -9.51
N SER A 32 10.79 -17.03 -8.18
CA SER A 32 10.57 -18.32 -7.54
C SER A 32 9.08 -18.57 -7.27
N ALA A 33 8.63 -19.83 -7.36
CA ALA A 33 7.24 -20.20 -7.10
C ALA A 33 6.77 -19.75 -5.70
N GLU A 34 7.59 -19.99 -4.67
CA GLU A 34 7.30 -19.53 -3.30
C GLU A 34 7.26 -17.99 -3.21
N GLY A 35 8.15 -17.31 -3.92
CA GLY A 35 8.18 -15.85 -4.02
C GLY A 35 6.90 -15.29 -4.65
N ILE A 36 6.43 -15.89 -5.75
CA ILE A 36 5.19 -15.51 -6.43
C ILE A 36 3.99 -15.65 -5.49
N VAL A 37 3.88 -16.78 -4.77
CA VAL A 37 2.78 -17.00 -3.82
C VAL A 37 2.81 -15.97 -2.68
N ARG A 38 3.99 -15.67 -2.12
CA ARG A 38 4.13 -14.64 -1.08
C ARG A 38 3.78 -13.24 -1.61
N TRP A 39 4.24 -12.92 -2.81
CA TRP A 39 3.93 -11.66 -3.48
C TRP A 39 2.42 -11.50 -3.67
N TRP A 40 1.76 -12.53 -4.19
CA TRP A 40 0.32 -12.52 -4.42
C TRP A 40 -0.48 -12.33 -3.13
N ARG A 41 -0.09 -13.04 -2.06
CA ARG A 41 -0.70 -12.85 -0.73
C ARG A 41 -0.56 -11.41 -0.24
N ARG A 42 0.60 -10.78 -0.43
CA ARG A 42 0.80 -9.36 -0.08
C ARG A 42 -0.05 -8.43 -0.92
N VAL A 43 -0.16 -8.67 -2.23
CA VAL A 43 -1.05 -7.91 -3.12
C VAL A 43 -2.49 -7.98 -2.61
N GLN A 44 -2.98 -9.19 -2.31
CA GLN A 44 -4.32 -9.40 -1.77
C GLN A 44 -4.51 -8.76 -0.39
N ASP A 45 -3.51 -8.87 0.49
CA ASP A 45 -3.57 -8.28 1.83
C ASP A 45 -3.63 -6.75 1.80
N VAL A 46 -2.84 -6.10 0.92
CA VAL A 46 -2.74 -4.64 0.83
C VAL A 46 -3.89 -4.04 0.03
N HIS A 47 -4.23 -4.62 -1.11
CA HIS A 47 -5.17 -4.00 -2.06
C HIS A 47 -6.53 -4.69 -2.12
N GLY A 48 -6.65 -5.94 -1.69
CA GLY A 48 -7.87 -6.72 -1.87
C GLY A 48 -8.98 -6.28 -0.94
N THR A 49 -10.22 -6.21 -1.44
CA THR A 49 -11.40 -5.86 -0.64
C THR A 49 -12.00 -7.06 0.10
N GLY A 50 -11.32 -8.22 0.13
CA GLY A 50 -11.81 -9.46 0.75
C GLY A 50 -13.00 -10.14 0.06
N ARG A 51 -13.36 -9.74 -1.16
CA ARG A 51 -14.44 -10.39 -1.94
C ARG A 51 -13.92 -11.63 -2.68
N PRO A 52 -14.66 -12.76 -2.71
CA PRO A 52 -14.20 -14.00 -3.31
C PRO A 52 -13.98 -13.92 -4.82
N LEU A 53 -13.07 -14.78 -5.28
CA LEU A 53 -12.33 -14.91 -6.55
C LEU A 53 -13.05 -14.67 -7.90
N ARG A 54 -14.37 -14.43 -7.94
CA ARG A 54 -15.06 -14.17 -9.22
C ARG A 54 -15.04 -12.70 -9.63
N CYS A 55 -14.84 -11.79 -8.67
CA CYS A 55 -14.67 -10.36 -8.93
C CYS A 55 -13.70 -9.80 -7.88
N GLU A 56 -12.39 -9.98 -8.05
CA GLU A 56 -11.42 -9.31 -7.19
C GLU A 56 -11.56 -7.80 -7.38
N ARG A 57 -12.13 -7.13 -6.38
CA ARG A 57 -12.18 -5.68 -6.31
C ARG A 57 -11.00 -5.22 -5.48
N TRP A 58 -10.33 -4.19 -5.97
CA TRP A 58 -9.19 -3.57 -5.33
C TRP A 58 -9.64 -2.26 -4.67
N HIS A 59 -9.00 -1.90 -3.56
CA HIS A 59 -9.09 -0.57 -2.98
C HIS A 59 -8.32 0.42 -3.87
N GLU A 60 -9.06 1.30 -4.53
CA GLU A 60 -8.54 2.35 -5.42
C GLU A 60 -9.40 3.62 -5.22
N PRO A 61 -9.01 4.56 -4.34
CA PRO A 61 -7.70 4.68 -3.68
C PRO A 61 -7.49 3.75 -2.48
N LEU A 62 -6.24 3.56 -2.08
CA LEU A 62 -5.86 2.70 -0.94
C LEU A 62 -6.49 3.16 0.39
N ALA A 63 -6.79 4.45 0.49
CA ALA A 63 -7.53 5.04 1.60
C ALA A 63 -8.93 4.41 1.82
N GLU A 64 -9.55 3.82 0.80
CA GLU A 64 -10.86 3.14 0.91
C GLU A 64 -10.83 1.93 1.84
N ALA A 65 -9.64 1.37 2.14
CA ALA A 65 -9.49 0.27 3.08
C ALA A 65 -9.86 0.67 4.53
N GLY A 66 -9.83 1.96 4.84
CA GLY A 66 -10.09 2.49 6.19
C GLY A 66 -8.87 2.43 7.11
N VAL A 67 -8.84 3.33 8.09
CA VAL A 67 -7.67 3.55 8.98
C VAL A 67 -7.26 2.29 9.74
N ASP A 68 -8.23 1.56 10.31
CA ASP A 68 -7.94 0.37 11.11
C ASP A 68 -7.28 -0.73 10.28
N ARG A 69 -7.77 -0.95 9.05
CA ARG A 69 -7.18 -1.94 8.15
C ARG A 69 -5.76 -1.54 7.74
N LEU A 70 -5.54 -0.26 7.42
CA LEU A 70 -4.23 0.27 7.06
C LEU A 70 -3.22 0.12 8.21
N LYS A 71 -3.63 0.38 9.45
CA LYS A 71 -2.81 0.15 10.64
C LYS A 71 -2.49 -1.34 10.85
N GLN A 72 -3.46 -2.23 10.70
CA GLN A 72 -3.22 -3.67 10.80
C GLN A 72 -2.20 -4.17 9.76
N ILE A 73 -2.28 -3.67 8.52
CA ILE A 73 -1.31 -3.99 7.47
C ILE A 73 0.06 -3.41 7.83
N ALA A 74 0.12 -2.18 8.34
CA ALA A 74 1.35 -1.54 8.79
C ALA A 74 2.04 -2.30 9.93
N ASP A 75 1.28 -2.79 10.90
CA ASP A 75 1.80 -3.61 11.99
C ASP A 75 2.33 -4.95 11.47
N LYS A 76 1.58 -5.61 10.58
CA LYS A 76 1.94 -6.90 9.98
C LYS A 76 3.22 -6.85 9.15
N TYR A 77 3.43 -5.78 8.38
CA TYR A 77 4.55 -5.68 7.42
C TYR A 77 5.63 -4.68 7.78
N GLY A 78 5.49 -3.96 8.90
CA GLY A 78 6.46 -2.93 9.27
C GLY A 78 6.36 -1.67 8.41
N ALA A 79 5.18 -1.33 7.88
CA ALA A 79 5.02 -0.12 7.07
C ALA A 79 4.94 1.13 7.95
N ASP A 80 5.78 2.11 7.69
CA ASP A 80 5.86 3.36 8.45
C ASP A 80 4.93 4.44 7.87
N TYR A 81 4.70 4.39 6.55
CA TYR A 81 4.02 5.45 5.81
C TYR A 81 3.01 4.89 4.80
N LEU A 82 1.99 5.69 4.51
CA LEU A 82 1.03 5.46 3.43
C LEU A 82 1.17 6.57 2.40
N ILE A 83 1.30 6.19 1.14
CA ILE A 83 1.04 7.06 -0.02
C ILE A 83 -0.27 6.59 -0.64
N THR A 84 -1.19 7.52 -0.89
CA THR A 84 -2.47 7.24 -1.55
C THR A 84 -2.90 8.46 -2.37
N GLU A 85 -3.77 8.26 -3.35
CA GLU A 85 -4.44 9.36 -4.01
C GLU A 85 -5.24 10.17 -2.99
N ARG A 86 -5.34 11.48 -3.23
CA ARG A 86 -5.98 12.43 -2.33
C ARG A 86 -7.47 12.11 -2.21
N THR A 87 -7.91 11.83 -0.98
CA THR A 87 -9.33 11.72 -0.61
C THR A 87 -9.84 13.02 0.01
N ASP A 88 -11.14 13.23 -0.07
CA ASP A 88 -11.86 14.29 0.64
C ASP A 88 -13.16 13.70 1.23
N PRO A 89 -13.29 13.61 2.57
CA PRO A 89 -12.33 14.05 3.58
C PRO A 89 -11.03 13.21 3.62
N PRO A 90 -9.92 13.76 4.18
CA PRO A 90 -8.72 13.00 4.45
C PRO A 90 -8.95 11.95 5.54
N LEU A 91 -8.08 10.93 5.59
CA LEU A 91 -8.08 9.96 6.68
C LEU A 91 -7.69 10.64 8.00
N GLU A 92 -8.23 10.14 9.11
CA GLU A 92 -7.88 10.54 10.48
C GLU A 92 -6.50 9.99 10.88
N LEU A 93 -5.47 10.40 10.14
CA LEU A 93 -4.07 10.02 10.30
C LEU A 93 -3.18 11.27 10.18
N PRO A 94 -2.00 11.30 10.83
CA PRO A 94 -1.08 12.43 10.68
C PRO A 94 -0.62 12.58 9.23
N VAL A 95 -0.92 13.74 8.63
CA VAL A 95 -0.51 14.10 7.27
C VAL A 95 0.90 14.67 7.30
N LEU A 96 1.81 14.06 6.53
CA LEU A 96 3.19 14.53 6.39
C LEU A 96 3.40 15.39 5.15
N TYR A 97 2.65 15.08 4.08
CA TYR A 97 2.73 15.79 2.81
C TYR A 97 1.41 15.66 2.05
N ARG A 98 1.07 16.69 1.26
CA ARG A 98 -0.11 16.69 0.39
C ARG A 98 0.16 17.55 -0.83
N ASN A 99 -0.21 17.06 -2.01
CA ASN A 99 -0.27 17.86 -3.22
C ASN A 99 -1.66 17.73 -3.89
N HIS A 100 -1.74 18.05 -5.19
CA HIS A 100 -3.01 17.99 -5.93
C HIS A 100 -3.51 16.54 -6.16
N THR A 101 -2.61 15.56 -6.24
CA THR A 101 -2.95 14.17 -6.58
C THR A 101 -2.78 13.21 -5.39
N TYR A 102 -1.76 13.42 -4.56
CA TYR A 102 -1.32 12.48 -3.54
C TYR A 102 -1.33 13.10 -2.15
N ILE A 103 -1.48 12.23 -1.16
CA ILE A 103 -1.34 12.53 0.25
C ILE A 103 -0.49 11.44 0.91
N VAL A 104 0.37 11.86 1.83
CA VAL A 104 1.28 10.98 2.58
C VAL A 104 0.91 11.04 4.05
N TYR A 105 0.64 9.88 4.63
CA TYR A 105 0.31 9.74 6.04
C TYR A 105 1.40 8.96 6.79
N LYS A 106 1.53 9.25 8.09
CA LYS A 106 2.28 8.42 9.04
C LYS A 106 1.39 7.31 9.61
N LEU A 107 1.87 6.07 9.60
CA LEU A 107 1.17 4.90 10.16
C LEU A 107 1.76 4.45 11.50
N ARG A 108 3.08 4.54 11.67
CA ARG A 108 3.83 4.14 12.88
C ARG A 108 4.80 5.24 13.29
#